data_AF-A0A523SFF4-F1
#
_entry.id   AF-A0A523SFF4-F1
#
_cell.length_a   1.000
_cell.length_b   1.000
_cell.length_c   1.000
_cell.angle_alpha   90.00
_cell.angle_beta   90.00
_cell.angle_gamma   90.00
#
_symmetry.space_group_name_H-M   'P 1'
#
loop_
_entity.id
_entity.type
_entity.pdbx_description
1 polymer ?
#
loop_
_entity_poly.entity_id
_entity_poly.type
_entity_poly.pdbx_seq_one_letter_code
_entity_poly.pdbx_strand_id
1 'polypeptide(L)'
;MMKKPWLAAVLNFFFFGVGYIYVGRRVLFGILLIIVGIVDSIFWLSTGSMPPQFIATTFVISGAFAYDGYKDAEERNKLGSRGDVV
;
A
#
# COMPACT_ATOMS: atom_id res chain seq x y z
N MET A 1 19.86 1.59 -3.69
CA MET A 1 19.52 0.25 -3.15
C MET A 1 18.22 -0.25 -3.77
N MET A 2 18.25 -1.46 -4.33
CA MET A 2 17.04 -2.13 -4.84
C MET A 2 16.11 -2.49 -3.68
N LYS A 3 14.81 -2.24 -3.86
CA LYS A 3 13.76 -2.62 -2.91
C LYS A 3 13.22 -4.00 -3.24
N LYS A 4 12.74 -4.74 -2.24
CA LYS A 4 12.13 -6.07 -2.42
C LYS A 4 10.65 -5.89 -2.79
N PRO A 5 10.21 -6.23 -4.02
CA PRO A 5 8.82 -5.97 -4.45
C PRO A 5 7.78 -6.74 -3.65
N TRP A 6 8.07 -7.99 -3.30
CA TRP A 6 7.19 -8.80 -2.44
C TRP A 6 6.98 -8.17 -1.06
N LEU A 7 8.00 -7.49 -0.52
CA LEU A 7 7.88 -6.83 0.78
C LEU A 7 6.97 -5.60 0.68
N ALA A 8 7.07 -4.83 -0.41
CA ALA A 8 6.13 -3.73 -0.66
C ALA A 8 4.68 -4.22 -0.78
N ALA A 9 4.47 -5.38 -1.40
CA ALA A 9 3.16 -6.02 -1.52
C ALA A 9 2.58 -6.42 -0.16
N VAL A 10 3.36 -7.14 0.66
CA VAL A 10 2.95 -7.58 2.00
C VAL A 10 2.65 -6.39 2.89
N LEU A 11 3.50 -5.36 2.86
CA LEU A 11 3.27 -4.14 3.63
C LEU A 11 1.95 -3.46 3.24
N ASN A 12 1.66 -3.31 1.95
CA ASN A 12 0.40 -2.71 1.50
C ASN A 12 -0.83 -3.59 1.73
N PHE A 13 -0.69 -4.91 1.78
CA PHE A 13 -1.81 -5.82 2.07
C PHE A 13 -2.34 -5.63 3.49
N PHE A 14 -1.42 -5.55 4.47
CA PHE A 14 -1.77 -5.41 5.89
C PHE A 14 -1.97 -3.96 6.31
N PHE A 15 -1.20 -3.03 5.75
CA PHE A 15 -1.25 -1.62 6.10
C PHE A 15 -1.26 -0.79 4.83
N PHE A 16 -2.44 -0.30 4.46
CA PHE A 16 -2.59 0.59 3.32
C PHE A 16 -1.58 1.73 3.41
N GLY A 17 -0.76 1.88 2.38
CA GLY A 17 0.17 2.99 2.30
C GLY A 17 1.62 2.67 2.65
N VAL A 18 1.87 1.71 3.56
CA VAL A 18 3.22 1.45 4.10
C VAL A 18 4.17 0.91 3.03
N GLY A 19 3.67 0.13 2.07
CA GLY A 19 4.45 -0.33 0.93
C GLY A 19 4.97 0.83 0.08
N TYR A 20 4.16 1.86 -0.16
CA TYR A 20 4.58 3.05 -0.92
C TYR A 20 5.61 3.90 -0.18
N ILE A 21 5.52 3.98 1.15
CA ILE A 21 6.52 4.66 1.99
C ILE A 21 7.84 3.88 1.95
N TYR A 22 7.80 2.55 2.06
CA TYR A 22 8.98 1.69 1.94
C TYR A 22 9.67 1.83 0.57
N VAL A 23 8.88 1.87 -0.51
CA VAL A 23 9.40 2.10 -1.87
C VAL A 23 9.95 3.52 -2.00
N GLY A 24 9.32 4.51 -1.38
CA GLY A 24 9.83 5.89 -1.32
C GLY A 24 9.54 6.72 -2.58
N ARG A 25 8.75 6.20 -3.53
CA ARG A 25 8.37 6.91 -4.76
C ARG A 25 7.05 7.66 -4.63
N ARG A 26 6.05 7.05 -3.97
CA ARG A 26 4.70 7.62 -3.77
C ARG A 26 4.42 7.86 -2.28
N VAL A 27 5.35 8.49 -1.56
CA VAL A 27 5.28 8.63 -0.09
C VAL A 27 4.03 9.38 0.37
N LEU A 28 3.70 10.52 -0.26
CA LEU A 28 2.49 11.29 0.09
C LEU A 28 1.21 10.46 -0.09
N PHE A 29 1.11 9.72 -1.20
CA PHE A 29 -0.01 8.81 -1.44
C PHE A 29 -0.09 7.74 -0.34
N GLY A 30 1.06 7.18 0.05
CA GLY A 30 1.13 6.23 1.17
C GLY A 30 0.63 6.83 2.49
N ILE A 31 1.04 8.05 2.83
CA ILE A 31 0.58 8.74 4.04
C ILE A 31 -0.93 8.99 4.00
N LEU A 32 -1.46 9.43 2.86
CA LEU A 32 -2.90 9.66 2.70
C LEU A 32 -3.70 8.37 2.87
N LEU A 33 -3.22 7.23 2.34
CA LEU A 33 -3.85 5.93 2.55
C LEU A 33 -3.86 5.48 4.01
N ILE A 34 -2.78 5.75 4.75
CA ILE A 34 -2.74 5.49 6.20
C ILE A 34 -3.81 6.33 6.92
N ILE A 35 -3.92 7.61 6.57
CA ILE A 35 -4.95 8.51 7.15
C ILE A 35 -6.35 7.97 6.86
N VAL A 36 -6.62 7.53 5.62
CA VAL A 36 -7.91 6.92 5.25
C VAL A 36 -8.19 5.68 6.11
N GLY A 37 -7.20 4.79 6.30
CA GLY A 37 -7.36 3.62 7.15
C GLY A 37 -7.67 3.95 8.61
N ILE A 38 -7.06 5.03 9.15
CA ILE A 38 -7.36 5.51 10.51
C ILE A 38 -8.79 6.06 10.60
N VAL A 39 -9.21 6.88 9.64
CA VAL A 39 -10.57 7.47 9.61
C VAL A 39 -11.62 6.37 9.49
N ASP A 40 -11.41 5.40 8.60
CA ASP A 40 -12.29 4.23 8.46
C ASP A 40 -12.37 3.41 9.75
N SER A 41 -11.24 3.18 10.42
CA SER A 41 -11.20 2.48 11.71
C SER A 41 -12.01 3.21 12.80
N ILE A 42 -11.90 4.54 12.87
CA ILE A 42 -12.68 5.36 13.82
C ILE A 42 -14.18 5.28 13.50
N PHE A 43 -14.54 5.29 12.22
CA PHE A 43 -15.94 5.14 11.80
C PHE A 43 -16.54 3.78 12.18
N TRP A 44 -15.78 2.69 12.06
CA TRP A 44 -16.26 1.37 12.46
C TRP A 44 -16.40 1.21 13.98
N LEU A 45 -15.51 1.83 14.75
CA LEU A 45 -15.63 1.88 16.20
C LEU A 45 -16.90 2.62 16.67
N SER A 46 -17.38 3.62 15.92
CA SER A 46 -18.58 4.38 16.29
C SER A 46 -19.89 3.71 15.87
N THR A 47 -19.87 2.89 14.82
CA THR A 47 -21.06 2.18 14.31
C THR A 47 -21.30 0.82 14.98
N GLY A 48 -20.28 0.22 15.61
CA GLY A 48 -20.39 -0.96 16.46
C GLY A 48 -20.69 -2.28 15.74
N SER A 49 -20.94 -2.26 14.43
CA SER A 49 -21.10 -3.47 13.62
C SER A 49 -20.53 -3.26 12.22
N MET A 50 -19.76 -4.22 11.73
CA MET A 50 -19.17 -4.20 10.40
C MET A 50 -19.95 -5.16 9.48
N PRO A 51 -20.64 -4.67 8.45
CA PRO A 51 -21.35 -5.53 7.53
C PRO A 51 -20.38 -6.48 6.80
N PRO A 52 -20.75 -7.75 6.55
CA PRO A 52 -19.86 -8.73 5.92
C PRO A 52 -19.32 -8.30 4.54
N GLN A 53 -20.12 -7.54 3.77
CA GLN A 53 -19.69 -7.00 2.48
C GLN A 53 -18.48 -6.06 2.61
N PHE A 54 -18.35 -5.33 3.72
CA PHE A 54 -17.21 -4.45 3.94
C PHE A 54 -15.92 -5.23 4.15
N ILE A 55 -15.99 -6.36 4.87
CA ILE A 55 -14.85 -7.26 5.06
C ILE A 55 -14.37 -7.75 3.69
N ALA A 56 -15.29 -8.22 2.84
CA ALA A 56 -14.97 -8.68 1.50
C ALA A 56 -14.32 -7.57 0.65
N THR A 57 -14.87 -6.35 0.66
CA THR A 57 -14.29 -5.22 -0.08
C THR A 57 -12.92 -4.84 0.44
N THR A 58 -12.69 -4.87 1.75
CA THR A 58 -11.37 -4.58 2.35
C THR A 58 -10.33 -5.58 1.86
N PHE A 59 -10.63 -6.87 1.81
CA PHE A 59 -9.72 -7.87 1.25
C PHE A 59 -9.38 -7.63 -0.22
N VAL A 60 -10.37 -7.25 -1.03
CA VAL A 60 -10.14 -6.92 -2.45
C VAL A 60 -9.25 -5.69 -2.59
N ILE A 61 -9.51 -4.63 -1.80
CA ILE A 61 -8.72 -3.40 -1.78
C ILE A 61 -7.29 -3.68 -1.30
N SER A 62 -7.11 -4.46 -0.24
CA SER A 62 -5.80 -4.93 0.22
C SER A 62 -5.03 -5.65 -0.88
N GLY A 63 -5.69 -6.55 -1.62
CA GLY A 63 -5.08 -7.23 -2.76
C GLY A 63 -4.67 -6.27 -3.87
N ALA A 64 -5.51 -5.29 -4.19
CA ALA A 64 -5.22 -4.27 -5.20
C ALA A 64 -4.00 -3.41 -4.83
N PHE A 65 -3.94 -2.93 -3.57
CA PHE A 65 -2.78 -2.15 -3.10
C PHE A 65 -1.51 -2.98 -2.96
N ALA A 66 -1.64 -4.26 -2.62
CA ALA A 66 -0.50 -5.18 -2.62
C ALA A 66 0.09 -5.33 -4.03
N TYR A 67 -0.77 -5.54 -5.04
CA TYR A 67 -0.35 -5.63 -6.43
C TYR A 67 0.28 -4.32 -6.94
N ASP A 68 -0.36 -3.17 -6.68
CA ASP A 68 0.19 -1.88 -7.12
C ASP A 68 1.50 -1.55 -6.38
N GLY A 69 1.62 -1.84 -5.09
CA GLY A 69 2.86 -1.68 -4.32
C GLY A 69 4.00 -2.55 -4.83
N TYR A 70 3.70 -3.80 -5.23
CA TYR A 70 4.65 -4.69 -5.90
C TYR A 70 5.16 -4.06 -7.19
N LYS A 71 4.26 -3.57 -8.05
CA LYS A 71 4.61 -2.98 -9.34
C LYS A 71 5.39 -1.68 -9.19
N ASP A 72 5.02 -0.82 -8.25
CA ASP A 72 5.76 0.42 -7.98
C ASP A 72 7.21 0.12 -7.55
N ALA A 73 7.43 -0.94 -6.76
CA ALA A 73 8.77 -1.38 -6.39
C ALA A 73 9.57 -1.93 -7.59
N GLU A 74 8.95 -2.74 -8.46
CA GLU A 74 9.61 -3.22 -9.69
C GLU A 74 10.00 -2.07 -10.61
N GLU A 75 9.11 -1.12 -10.84
CA GLU A 75 9.37 0.06 -11.67
C GLU A 75 10.49 0.92 -11.11
N ARG A 76 10.49 1.17 -9.79
CA ARG A 76 11.56 1.93 -9.14
C ARG A 76 12.92 1.25 -9.33
N ASN A 77 12.99 -0.07 -9.17
CA ASN A 77 14.23 -0.80 -9.35
C ASN A 77 14.76 -0.69 -10.79
N LYS A 78 13.87 -0.79 -11.79
CA LYS A 78 14.22 -0.61 -13.21
C LYS A 78 14.71 0.79 -13.54
N LEU A 79 14.14 1.82 -12.91
CA LEU A 79 14.56 3.21 -13.09
C LEU A 79 15.93 3.46 -12.45
N GLY A 80 16.15 2.95 -11.24
CA GLY A 80 17.46 3.02 -10.58
C GLY A 80 18.57 2.41 -11.42
N SER A 81 18.34 1.22 -11.99
CA SER A 81 19.32 0.55 -12.85
C SER A 81 19.61 1.25 -14.18
N ARG A 82 18.77 2.21 -14.63
CA ARG A 82 19.01 2.99 -15.85
C ARG A 82 19.77 4.29 -15.58
N GLY A 83 19.59 4.88 -14.39
CA GLY A 83 20.33 6.09 -13.97
C GLY A 83 21.79 5.82 -13.65
N ASP A 84 22.14 4.58 -13.26
CA ASP A 84 23.51 4.17 -12.97
C ASP A 84 24.37 3.89 -14.24
N VAL A 85 23.79 4.02 -15.45
CA VAL A 85 24.45 3.72 -16.74
C VAL A 85 24.78 5.00 -17.55
N VAL A 86 24.55 6.18 -16.98
CA VAL A 86 24.84 7.50 -17.57
C VAL A 86 25.86 8.22 -16.69
#